data_AF-A0A3C0G5Y5-F1
#
_entry.id   AF-A0A3C0G5Y5-F1
#
_cell.length_a   1.000
_cell.length_b   1.000
_cell.length_c   1.000
_cell.angle_alpha   90.00
_cell.angle_beta   90.00
_cell.angle_gamma   90.00
#
_symmetry.space_group_name_H-M   'P 1'
#
loop_
_entity.id
_entity.type
_entity.pdbx_description
1 polymer ?
#
loop_
_entity_poly.entity_id
_entity_poly.type
_entity_poly.pdbx_seq_one_letter_code
_entity_poly.pdbx_strand_id
1 'polypeptide(L)' 'EGSVTKGDEIILVEQSKNTLTIQQFYELMFSKVKSRDLLELFMNNEFVPQYKKDRFKKYLS' A
#
# COMPACT_ATOMS: atom_id res chain seq x y z
N GLU A 1 -5.84 20.28 -8.00
CA GLU A 1 -4.47 20.47 -8.52
C GLU A 1 -3.94 21.81 -8.04
N GLY A 2 -2.62 22.00 -8.00
CA GLY A 2 -1.96 23.22 -7.50
C GLY A 2 -0.47 23.24 -7.82
N SER A 3 0.22 24.34 -7.51
CA SER A 3 1.66 24.51 -7.71
C SER A 3 2.43 24.25 -6.42
N VAL A 4 3.59 23.59 -6.53
CA VAL A 4 4.50 23.33 -5.41
C VAL A 4 5.92 23.73 -5.81
N THR A 5 6.74 24.11 -4.84
CA THR A 5 8.14 24.49 -5.04
C THR A 5 9.09 23.72 -4.12
N LYS A 6 10.39 23.74 -4.45
CA LYS A 6 11.40 23.07 -3.63
C LYS A 6 11.51 23.81 -2.28
N GLY A 7 11.31 23.08 -1.19
CA GLY A 7 11.36 23.62 0.17
C GLY A 7 9.99 23.68 0.85
N ASP A 8 8.91 23.43 0.11
CA ASP A 8 7.57 23.30 0.70
C ASP A 8 7.51 22.11 1.66
N GLU A 9 6.80 22.29 2.77
CA GLU A 9 6.61 21.27 3.78
C GLU A 9 5.46 20.32 3.42
N ILE A 10 5.64 19.03 3.76
CA ILE A 10 4.56 18.05 3.70
C ILE A 10 3.90 18.00 5.08
N ILE A 11 2.69 18.54 5.18
CA ILE A 11 1.91 18.55 6.43
C ILE A 11 0.78 17.52 6.33
N LEU A 12 0.66 16.67 7.36
CA LEU A 12 -0.44 15.73 7.47
C LEU A 12 -1.73 16.48 7.85
N VAL A 13 -2.68 16.57 6.92
CA VAL A 13 -3.99 17.21 7.17
C VAL A 13 -4.98 16.23 7.81
N GLU A 14 -5.01 14.99 7.35
CA GLU A 14 -5.87 13.92 7.89
C GLU A 14 -5.13 12.58 7.87
N GLN A 15 -5.23 11.83 8.96
CA GLN A 15 -4.71 10.47 9.02
C GLN A 15 -5.61 9.53 8.22
N SER A 16 -5.01 8.73 7.35
CA SER A 16 -5.75 7.75 6.56
C SER A 16 -6.46 6.72 7.45
N LYS A 17 -7.71 6.40 7.10
CA LYS A 17 -8.44 5.24 7.65
C LYS A 17 -7.95 3.91 7.10
N ASN A 18 -7.01 3.95 6.16
CA ASN A 18 -6.41 2.77 5.57
C ASN A 18 -5.67 1.95 6.65
N THR A 19 -6.06 0.69 6.77
CA THR A 19 -5.51 -0.28 7.73
C THR A 19 -4.19 -0.90 7.27
N LEU A 20 -3.84 -0.80 5.98
CA LEU A 20 -2.57 -1.24 5.44
C LEU A 20 -1.52 -0.13 5.58
N THR A 21 -0.56 -0.36 6.48
CA THR A 21 0.58 0.53 6.65
C THR A 21 1.59 0.39 5.51
N ILE A 22 2.41 1.43 5.30
CA ILE A 22 3.54 1.37 4.37
C ILE A 22 4.49 0.23 4.77
N GLN A 23 4.75 0.04 6.07
CA GLN A 23 5.63 -1.04 6.55
C GLN A 23 5.11 -2.43 6.16
N GLN A 24 3.82 -2.71 6.38
CA GLN A 24 3.19 -3.98 6.00
C GLN A 24 3.22 -4.20 4.48
N PHE A 25 3.05 -3.14 3.70
CA PHE A 25 3.21 -3.21 2.24
C PHE A 25 4.65 -3.63 1.86
N TYR A 26 5.67 -3.04 2.48
CA TYR A 26 7.07 -3.43 2.25
C TYR A 26 7.36 -4.87 2.70
N GLU A 27 6.85 -5.27 3.85
CA GLU A 27 6.96 -6.64 4.34
C GLU A 27 6.36 -7.65 3.34
N LEU A 28 5.15 -7.39 2.85
CA LEU A 28 4.51 -8.23 1.84
C LEU A 28 5.33 -8.27 0.54
N MET A 29 5.89 -7.15 0.09
CA MET A 29 6.71 -7.11 -1.12
C MET A 29 7.99 -7.94 -1.01
N PHE A 30 8.74 -7.80 0.08
CA PHE A 30 10.09 -8.33 0.20
C PHE A 30 10.20 -9.66 0.94
N SER A 31 9.15 -10.08 1.65
CA SER A 31 9.16 -11.38 2.31
C SER A 31 9.31 -12.52 1.29
N LYS A 32 10.15 -13.51 1.61
CA LYS A 32 10.29 -14.73 0.80
C LYS A 32 8.99 -15.53 0.76
N VAL A 33 8.27 -15.58 1.89
CA VAL A 33 6.99 -16.27 2.04
C VAL A 33 5.90 -15.21 2.27
N LYS A 34 4.90 -15.18 1.41
CA LYS A 34 3.83 -14.17 1.52
C LYS A 34 2.88 -14.56 2.65
N SER A 35 2.77 -13.69 3.66
CA SER A 35 1.75 -13.84 4.70
C SER A 35 0.37 -13.72 4.06
N ARG A 36 -0.51 -14.68 4.35
CA ARG A 36 -1.86 -14.74 3.78
C ARG A 36 -2.72 -13.59 4.29
N ASP A 37 -2.59 -13.25 5.58
CA ASP A 37 -3.30 -12.14 6.21
C ASP A 37 -2.90 -10.79 5.60
N LEU A 38 -1.59 -10.57 5.39
CA LEU A 38 -1.10 -9.35 4.73
C LEU A 38 -1.53 -9.28 3.27
N LEU A 39 -1.55 -10.43 2.58
CA LEU A 39 -2.00 -10.51 1.20
C LEU A 39 -3.49 -10.19 1.08
N GLU A 40 -4.32 -10.71 1.98
CA GLU A 40 -5.75 -10.39 2.01
C GLU A 40 -6.00 -8.91 2.33
N LEU A 41 -5.34 -8.38 3.36
CA LEU A 41 -5.37 -6.96 3.70
C LEU A 41 -5.00 -6.07 2.51
N PHE A 42 -3.97 -6.47 1.75
CA PHE A 42 -3.52 -5.77 0.56
C PHE A 42 -4.51 -5.85 -0.61
N MET A 43 -5.09 -7.03 -0.86
CA MET A 43 -6.02 -7.23 -1.98
C MET A 43 -7.36 -6.55 -1.75
N ASN A 44 -7.85 -6.52 -0.51
CA ASN A 44 -9.11 -5.88 -0.13
C ASN A 44 -8.99 -4.35 0.00
N ASN A 45 -7.78 -3.80 -0.07
CA ASN A 45 -7.55 -2.37 0.13
C ASN A 45 -7.98 -1.53 -1.08
N GLU A 46 -8.97 -0.65 -0.94
CA GLU A 46 -9.46 0.19 -2.05
C GLU A 46 -8.41 1.19 -2.56
N PHE A 47 -7.47 1.62 -1.71
CA PHE A 47 -6.45 2.60 -2.05
C PHE A 47 -5.23 2.00 -2.75
N VAL A 48 -5.13 0.67 -2.80
CA VAL A 48 -4.06 -0.01 -3.53
C VAL A 48 -4.42 -0.04 -5.02
N PRO A 49 -3.58 0.52 -5.92
CA PRO A 49 -3.84 0.49 -7.35
C PRO A 49 -3.99 -0.93 -7.90
N GLN A 50 -4.95 -1.12 -8.81
CA GLN A 50 -5.31 -2.44 -9.34
C GLN A 50 -4.11 -3.17 -9.97
N TYR A 51 -3.24 -2.47 -10.69
CA TYR A 51 -2.05 -3.08 -11.30
C TYR A 51 -1.10 -3.71 -10.27
N LYS A 52 -1.05 -3.19 -9.03
CA LYS A 52 -0.26 -3.80 -7.96
C LYS A 52 -0.97 -5.07 -7.46
N LYS A 53 -2.29 -5.04 -7.26
CA LYS A 53 -3.09 -6.22 -6.89
C LYS A 53 -2.91 -7.35 -7.91
N ASP A 54 -2.92 -7.03 -9.19
CA ASP A 54 -2.77 -8.01 -10.26
C ASP A 54 -1.44 -8.75 -10.19
N ARG A 55 -0.34 -8.08 -9.84
CA ARG A 55 0.98 -8.72 -9.64
C ARG A 55 1.01 -9.72 -8.48
N PHE A 56 0.13 -9.54 -7.49
CA PHE A 56 0.06 -10.36 -6.29
C PHE A 56 -0.97 -11.49 -6.37
N LYS A 57 -1.84 -11.50 -7.38
CA LYS A 57 -2.81 -12.61 -7.63
C LYS A 57 -2.15 -13.98 -7.72
N LYS A 58 -0.92 -14.06 -8.24
CA LYS A 58 -0.15 -15.32 -8.33
C LYS A 58 0.21 -15.97 -6.99
N TYR A 59 0.03 -15.26 -5.88
CA TYR A 59 0.28 -15.77 -4.53
C TYR A 59 -1.01 -16.18 -3.81
N LEU A 60 -2.18 -16.09 -4.46
CA LEU A 60 -3.47 -16.50 -3.89
C LEU A 60 -3.76 -18.00 -4.05
N SER A 61 -3.04 -18.68 -4.96
CA SER A 61 -3.15 -20.10 -5.28
C SER A 61 -2.15 -20.94 -4.49
#